data_AF-A0A315Z8G0-F1
#
_entry.id   AF-A0A315Z8G0-F1
#
_cell.length_a   1.000
_cell.length_b   1.000
_cell.length_c   1.000
_cell.angle_alpha   90.00
_cell.angle_beta   90.00
_cell.angle_gamma   90.00
#
_symmetry.space_group_name_H-M   'P 1'
#
loop_
_entity.id
_entity.type
_entity.pdbx_description
1 polymer ?
#
loop_
_entity_poly.entity_id
_entity_poly.type
_entity_poly.pdbx_seq_one_letter_code
_entity_poly.pdbx_strand_id
1 'polypeptide(L)'
;MMNIKILYFLILTSFFNCTLLFSQDYEQPEDETLDDPFSKPTLWARLKTTPEDDDLWQKYFGKDLFELSEEEYTYYEQLRNKLIQDNIEWVEEVESKKNIRLQKQRNVISKEDPYYLSLLENITRNFAMIELYFYDEFEKYNSEYVTYEEVYPNGDYNKRTWVTENDKRLKELKMSYYSQHTETSEY
;
A
#
# COMPACT_ATOMS: atom_id res chain seq x y z
N MET A 1 16.38 -15.88 -66.60
CA MET A 1 15.16 -15.06 -66.76
C MET A 1 14.04 -15.76 -66.00
N MET A 2 13.72 -15.27 -64.81
CA MET A 2 12.76 -15.89 -63.89
C MET A 2 11.34 -15.44 -64.24
N ASN A 3 10.42 -16.39 -64.30
CA ASN A 3 9.11 -16.27 -64.92
C ASN A 3 8.12 -15.53 -63.99
N ILE A 4 7.69 -14.33 -64.39
CA ILE A 4 6.86 -13.39 -63.60
C ILE A 4 5.49 -13.96 -63.19
N LYS A 5 5.07 -15.10 -63.77
CA LYS A 5 3.77 -15.72 -63.46
C LYS A 5 3.71 -16.52 -62.17
N ILE A 6 4.85 -16.84 -61.54
CA ILE A 6 4.88 -17.56 -60.24
C ILE A 6 4.86 -16.57 -59.05
N LEU A 7 5.17 -15.29 -59.28
CA LEU A 7 5.15 -14.27 -58.23
C LEU A 7 3.73 -13.78 -57.88
N TYR A 8 2.74 -14.01 -58.75
CA TYR A 8 1.35 -13.62 -58.52
C TYR A 8 0.51 -14.66 -57.76
N PHE A 9 1.05 -15.86 -57.49
CA PHE A 9 0.34 -16.89 -56.74
C PHE A 9 0.56 -16.80 -55.21
N LEU A 10 1.39 -15.86 -54.74
CA LEU A 10 1.69 -15.66 -53.31
C LEU A 10 1.18 -14.32 -52.73
N ILE A 11 0.32 -13.60 -53.46
CA ILE A 11 -0.24 -12.30 -53.02
C ILE A 11 -1.78 -12.30 -53.10
N LEU A 12 -2.42 -13.47 -52.97
CA LEU A 12 -3.89 -13.58 -53.01
C LEU A 12 -4.50 -14.49 -51.94
N THR A 13 -3.74 -14.83 -50.90
CA THR A 13 -4.22 -15.57 -49.72
C THR A 13 -3.79 -14.88 -48.41
N SER A 14 -3.79 -13.55 -48.37
CA SER A 14 -3.37 -12.79 -47.18
C SER A 14 -4.30 -11.63 -46.81
N PHE A 15 -5.61 -11.75 -47.10
CA PHE A 15 -6.61 -10.77 -46.64
C PHE A 15 -7.95 -11.42 -46.30
N PHE A 16 -7.93 -12.55 -45.59
CA PHE A 16 -9.13 -13.09 -44.95
C PHE A 16 -8.78 -13.76 -43.62
N ASN A 17 -8.11 -13.01 -42.75
CA ASN A 17 -7.98 -13.30 -41.32
C ASN A 17 -7.84 -11.97 -40.56
N CYS A 18 -8.77 -11.03 -40.81
CA CYS A 18 -9.01 -9.94 -39.87
C CYS A 18 -9.98 -10.47 -38.81
N THR A 19 -9.38 -10.92 -37.72
CA THR A 19 -9.87 -10.73 -36.35
C THR A 19 -11.38 -10.92 -36.18
N LEU A 20 -11.76 -12.14 -35.78
CA LEU A 20 -12.73 -12.30 -34.70
C LEU A 20 -12.26 -11.38 -33.58
N LEU A 21 -12.79 -10.16 -33.55
CA LEU A 21 -12.88 -9.38 -32.35
C LEU A 21 -13.74 -10.23 -31.42
N PHE A 22 -13.09 -11.04 -30.59
CA PHE A 22 -13.64 -11.35 -29.30
C PHE A 22 -13.85 -9.99 -28.63
N SER A 23 -15.03 -9.40 -28.81
CA SER A 23 -15.65 -8.65 -27.73
C SER A 23 -15.88 -9.69 -26.64
N GLN A 24 -14.82 -9.99 -25.88
CA GLN A 24 -15.04 -10.24 -24.48
C GLN A 24 -15.62 -8.93 -23.99
N ASP A 25 -16.95 -8.87 -23.92
CA ASP A 25 -17.62 -8.03 -22.94
C ASP A 25 -17.00 -8.46 -21.61
N TYR A 26 -15.89 -7.80 -21.26
CA TYR A 26 -15.51 -7.67 -19.88
C TYR A 26 -16.63 -6.80 -19.32
N GLU A 27 -17.73 -7.45 -18.92
CA GLU A 27 -18.51 -6.96 -17.79
C GLU A 27 -17.46 -6.63 -16.73
N GLN A 28 -17.16 -5.35 -16.57
CA GLN A 28 -16.65 -4.89 -15.28
C GLN A 28 -17.61 -5.51 -14.27
N PRO A 29 -17.14 -6.20 -13.22
CA PRO A 29 -18.02 -6.42 -12.09
C PRO A 29 -18.51 -5.01 -11.74
N GLU A 30 -19.81 -4.78 -11.95
CA GLU A 30 -20.44 -3.60 -11.39
C GLU A 30 -20.03 -3.65 -9.92
N ASP A 31 -19.46 -2.56 -9.44
CA ASP A 31 -19.28 -2.34 -8.00
C ASP A 31 -20.69 -2.24 -7.44
N GLU A 32 -21.33 -3.40 -7.32
CA GLU A 32 -22.73 -3.59 -7.03
C GLU A 32 -22.79 -3.50 -5.51
N THR A 33 -22.60 -2.27 -5.04
CA THR A 33 -22.80 -1.90 -3.64
C THR A 33 -24.15 -2.48 -3.26
N LEU A 34 -24.12 -3.49 -2.38
CA LEU A 34 -25.30 -4.27 -2.04
C LEU A 34 -26.30 -3.34 -1.32
N ASP A 35 -27.27 -2.86 -2.09
CA ASP A 35 -28.34 -2.01 -1.60
C ASP A 35 -29.16 -2.78 -0.57
N ASP A 36 -29.56 -2.10 0.50
CA ASP A 36 -30.34 -2.66 1.62
C ASP A 36 -31.65 -3.30 1.12
N PRO A 37 -31.73 -4.64 1.03
CA PRO A 37 -32.87 -5.29 0.38
C PRO A 37 -34.18 -5.17 1.15
N PHE A 38 -34.14 -4.89 2.46
CA PHE A 38 -35.33 -4.81 3.31
C PHE A 38 -35.60 -3.40 3.84
N SER A 39 -34.87 -2.39 3.35
CA SER A 39 -35.00 -1.00 3.81
C SER A 39 -34.88 -0.85 5.33
N LYS A 40 -33.99 -1.63 5.94
CA LYS A 40 -33.63 -1.56 7.38
C LYS A 40 -32.19 -1.04 7.53
N PRO A 41 -31.91 0.25 7.23
CA PRO A 41 -30.55 0.75 7.00
C PRO A 41 -29.65 0.66 8.23
N THR A 42 -30.22 0.79 9.43
CA THR A 42 -29.45 0.66 10.68
C THR A 42 -29.01 -0.76 10.95
N LEU A 43 -29.85 -1.77 10.67
CA LEU A 43 -29.50 -3.17 10.83
C LEU A 43 -28.54 -3.61 9.71
N TRP A 44 -28.81 -3.16 8.48
CA TRP A 44 -27.95 -3.40 7.32
C TRP A 44 -26.53 -2.87 7.51
N ALA A 45 -26.39 -1.63 8.02
CA ALA A 45 -25.08 -1.05 8.32
C ALA A 45 -24.28 -1.87 9.34
N ARG A 46 -24.95 -2.46 10.35
CA ARG A 46 -24.30 -3.33 11.32
C ARG A 46 -23.91 -4.67 10.71
N LEU A 47 -24.77 -5.26 9.87
CA LEU A 47 -24.47 -6.52 9.18
C LEU A 47 -23.25 -6.39 8.27
N LYS A 48 -23.04 -5.25 7.61
CA LYS A 48 -21.82 -4.99 6.83
C LYS A 48 -20.54 -5.07 7.68
N THR A 49 -20.61 -4.72 8.97
CA THR A 49 -19.47 -4.81 9.89
C THR A 49 -19.35 -6.14 10.61
N THR A 50 -20.47 -6.85 10.82
CA THR A 50 -20.55 -8.11 11.56
C THR A 50 -21.51 -9.09 10.86
N PRO A 51 -21.15 -9.60 9.67
CA PRO A 51 -22.04 -10.44 8.88
C PRO A 51 -22.22 -11.86 9.44
N GLU A 52 -21.48 -12.23 10.48
CA GLU A 52 -21.60 -13.54 11.14
C GLU A 52 -22.54 -13.52 12.36
N ASP A 53 -23.13 -12.37 12.69
CA ASP A 53 -24.05 -12.23 13.83
C ASP A 53 -25.46 -12.72 13.47
N ASP A 54 -25.74 -13.98 13.78
CA ASP A 54 -27.03 -14.63 13.50
C ASP A 54 -28.20 -13.94 14.23
N ASP A 55 -28.00 -13.37 15.43
CA ASP A 55 -29.05 -12.64 16.15
C ASP A 55 -29.41 -11.32 15.42
N LEU A 56 -28.43 -10.71 14.76
CA LEU A 56 -28.63 -9.53 13.94
C LEU A 56 -29.35 -9.87 12.65
N TRP A 57 -29.05 -11.02 12.04
CA TRP A 57 -29.78 -11.55 10.89
C TRP A 57 -31.24 -11.90 11.22
N GLN A 58 -31.50 -12.52 12.37
CA GLN A 58 -32.87 -12.79 12.84
C GLN A 58 -33.68 -11.49 12.97
N LYS A 59 -33.08 -10.43 13.54
CA LYS A 59 -33.73 -9.10 13.63
C LYS A 59 -33.94 -8.47 12.25
N TYR A 60 -33.00 -8.71 11.34
CA TYR A 60 -33.05 -8.19 9.98
C TYR A 60 -34.15 -8.86 9.14
N PHE A 61 -34.32 -10.18 9.26
CA PHE A 61 -35.43 -10.92 8.63
C PHE A 61 -36.75 -10.81 9.41
N GLY A 62 -36.68 -10.48 10.71
CA GLY A 62 -37.84 -10.38 11.59
C GLY A 62 -38.43 -11.74 11.99
N LYS A 63 -37.68 -12.82 11.81
CA LYS A 63 -38.05 -14.20 12.19
C LYS A 63 -36.81 -15.00 12.55
N ASP A 64 -37.02 -16.15 13.18
CA ASP A 64 -35.96 -17.10 13.45
C ASP A 64 -35.39 -17.65 12.12
N LEU A 65 -34.07 -17.81 12.01
CA LEU A 65 -33.43 -18.32 10.79
C LEU A 65 -33.85 -19.77 10.48
N PHE A 66 -34.19 -20.55 11.51
CA PHE A 66 -34.70 -21.92 11.36
C PHE A 66 -36.17 -21.96 10.87
N GLU A 67 -36.86 -20.83 10.89
CA GLU A 67 -38.24 -20.69 10.39
C GLU A 67 -38.32 -20.08 8.98
N LEU A 68 -37.17 -19.82 8.34
CA LEU A 68 -37.11 -19.35 6.96
C LEU A 68 -37.60 -20.43 6.00
N SER A 69 -38.29 -20.01 4.93
CA SER A 69 -38.52 -20.91 3.80
C SER A 69 -37.21 -21.27 3.12
N GLU A 70 -37.20 -22.31 2.29
CA GLU A 70 -36.01 -22.71 1.52
C GLU A 70 -35.46 -21.56 0.64
N GLU A 71 -36.37 -20.79 0.03
CA GLU A 71 -36.02 -19.61 -0.78
C GLU A 71 -35.43 -18.48 0.08
N GLU A 72 -36.03 -18.20 1.23
CA GLU A 72 -35.56 -17.16 2.16
C GLU A 72 -34.20 -17.52 2.78
N TYR A 73 -34.01 -18.80 3.12
CA TYR A 73 -32.73 -19.31 3.64
C TYR A 73 -31.64 -19.22 2.59
N THR A 74 -31.93 -19.62 1.35
CA THR A 74 -30.98 -19.48 0.23
C THR A 74 -30.58 -18.02 0.02
N TYR A 75 -31.54 -17.11 0.10
CA TYR A 75 -31.30 -15.69 -0.02
C TYR A 75 -30.48 -15.11 1.14
N TYR A 76 -30.78 -15.51 2.38
CA TYR A 76 -29.99 -15.20 3.57
C TYR A 76 -28.52 -15.62 3.39
N GLU A 77 -28.27 -16.86 2.98
CA GLU A 77 -26.91 -17.38 2.77
C GLU A 77 -26.17 -16.59 1.70
N GLN A 78 -26.83 -16.22 0.59
CA GLN A 78 -26.22 -15.39 -0.45
C GLN A 78 -25.80 -14.03 0.09
N LEU A 79 -26.67 -13.34 0.82
CA LEU A 79 -26.36 -12.03 1.41
C LEU A 79 -25.23 -12.14 2.43
N ARG A 80 -25.29 -13.13 3.33
CA ARG A 80 -24.28 -13.38 4.34
C ARG A 80 -22.91 -13.61 3.71
N ASN A 81 -22.84 -14.48 2.71
CA ASN A 81 -21.58 -14.81 2.05
C ASN A 81 -21.03 -13.62 1.25
N LYS A 82 -21.89 -12.82 0.59
CA LYS A 82 -21.46 -11.58 -0.08
C LYS A 82 -20.89 -10.58 0.92
N LEU A 83 -21.57 -10.33 2.04
CA LEU A 83 -21.07 -9.40 3.07
C LEU A 83 -19.76 -9.88 3.73
N ILE A 84 -19.58 -11.18 3.91
CA ILE A 84 -18.32 -11.74 4.40
C ILE A 84 -17.20 -11.48 3.38
N GLN A 85 -17.45 -11.76 2.11
CA GLN A 85 -16.47 -11.56 1.04
C GLN A 85 -16.07 -10.08 0.92
N ASP A 86 -17.05 -9.17 0.89
CA ASP A 86 -16.80 -7.72 0.81
C ASP A 86 -15.99 -7.23 2.03
N ASN A 87 -16.26 -7.76 3.22
CA ASN A 87 -15.51 -7.41 4.43
C ASN A 87 -14.07 -7.93 4.37
N ILE A 88 -13.86 -9.18 3.95
CA ILE A 88 -12.52 -9.76 3.76
C ILE A 88 -11.72 -8.92 2.76
N GLU A 89 -12.29 -8.61 1.60
CA GLU A 89 -11.61 -7.82 0.57
C GLU A 89 -11.24 -6.42 1.08
N TRP A 90 -12.17 -5.75 1.77
CA TRP A 90 -11.90 -4.44 2.38
C TRP A 90 -10.78 -4.52 3.43
N VAL A 91 -10.80 -5.53 4.31
CA VAL A 91 -9.74 -5.73 5.32
C VAL A 91 -8.39 -5.98 4.64
N GLU A 92 -8.34 -6.87 3.66
CA GLU A 92 -7.12 -7.18 2.91
C GLU A 92 -6.59 -5.95 2.16
N GLU A 93 -7.46 -5.15 1.55
CA GLU A 93 -7.08 -3.91 0.87
C GLU A 93 -6.49 -2.91 1.87
N VAL A 94 -7.14 -2.69 3.01
CA VAL A 94 -6.66 -1.80 4.07
C VAL A 94 -5.30 -2.27 4.61
N GLU A 95 -5.14 -3.57 4.86
CA GLU A 95 -3.89 -4.16 5.33
C GLU A 95 -2.78 -4.06 4.27
N SER A 96 -3.10 -4.29 2.99
CA SER A 96 -2.15 -4.18 1.88
C SER A 96 -1.65 -2.73 1.73
N LYS A 97 -2.55 -1.73 1.79
CA LYS A 97 -2.20 -0.31 1.75
C LYS A 97 -1.30 0.06 2.93
N LYS A 98 -1.63 -0.41 4.12
CA LYS A 98 -0.80 -0.24 5.32
C LYS A 98 0.59 -0.86 5.14
N ASN A 99 0.67 -2.07 4.62
CA ASN A 99 1.94 -2.76 4.37
C ASN A 99 2.79 -2.05 3.32
N ILE A 100 2.19 -1.58 2.23
CA ILE A 100 2.87 -0.77 1.20
C ILE A 100 3.41 0.53 1.81
N ARG A 101 2.62 1.21 2.67
CA ARG A 101 3.06 2.40 3.39
C ARG A 101 4.27 2.12 4.28
N LEU A 102 4.21 1.06 5.08
CA LEU A 102 5.32 0.63 5.95
C LEU A 102 6.56 0.25 5.15
N GLN A 103 6.40 -0.43 4.00
CA GLN A 103 7.51 -0.76 3.11
C GLN A 103 8.13 0.48 2.47
N LYS A 104 7.33 1.44 2.00
CA LYS A 104 7.82 2.71 1.48
C LYS A 104 8.61 3.47 2.55
N GLN A 105 8.10 3.57 3.77
CA GLN A 105 8.80 4.14 4.90
C GLN A 105 10.15 3.43 5.13
N ARG A 106 10.14 2.09 5.22
CA ARG A 106 11.34 1.29 5.40
C ARG A 106 12.36 1.52 4.27
N ASN A 107 11.93 1.58 3.02
CA ASN A 107 12.82 1.77 1.87
C ASN A 107 13.45 3.16 1.84
N VAL A 108 12.73 4.20 2.25
CA VAL A 108 13.28 5.56 2.39
C VAL A 108 14.30 5.63 3.52
N ILE A 109 14.07 4.92 4.62
CA ILE A 109 15.00 4.86 5.76
C ILE A 109 16.21 3.96 5.47
N SER A 110 16.03 2.90 4.67
CA SER A 110 17.00 1.82 4.50
C SER A 110 17.97 2.02 3.33
N LYS A 111 17.71 2.93 2.39
CA LYS A 111 18.70 3.27 1.37
C LYS A 111 19.64 4.32 1.94
N GLU A 112 20.72 3.84 2.57
CA GLU A 112 21.82 4.71 2.97
C GLU A 112 22.44 5.35 1.73
N ASP A 113 22.63 6.68 1.77
CA ASP A 113 23.21 7.45 0.67
C ASP A 113 24.61 6.88 0.34
N PRO A 114 24.87 6.43 -0.91
CA PRO A 114 26.18 5.93 -1.30
C PRO A 114 27.33 6.89 -0.98
N TYR A 115 27.08 8.20 -1.03
CA TYR A 115 28.05 9.20 -0.63
C TYR A 115 28.35 9.10 0.87
N TYR A 116 27.32 9.09 1.72
CA TYR A 116 27.49 8.94 3.17
C TYR A 116 28.20 7.63 3.54
N LEU A 117 27.84 6.52 2.90
CA LEU A 117 28.52 5.23 3.09
C LEU A 117 30.02 5.32 2.82
N SER A 118 30.43 6.04 1.77
CA SER A 118 31.85 6.25 1.46
C SER A 118 32.57 7.07 2.54
N LEU A 119 31.86 8.00 3.22
CA LEU A 119 32.44 8.78 4.32
C LEU A 119 32.74 7.89 5.53
N LEU A 120 31.91 6.88 5.80
CA LEU A 120 32.04 5.98 6.95
C LEU A 120 33.26 5.03 6.87
N GLU A 121 33.85 4.83 5.68
CA GLU A 121 35.05 4.01 5.51
C GLU A 121 36.23 4.50 6.36
N ASN A 122 36.32 5.82 6.56
CA ASN A 122 37.32 6.43 7.44
C ASN A 122 36.74 7.62 8.20
N ILE A 123 35.98 7.32 9.25
CA ILE A 123 35.32 8.31 10.10
C ILE A 123 36.30 9.39 10.60
N THR A 124 37.51 9.01 11.04
CA THR A 124 38.48 9.98 11.57
C THR A 124 38.90 11.00 10.52
N ARG A 125 39.19 10.55 9.29
CA ARG A 125 39.60 11.42 8.18
C ARG A 125 38.44 12.25 7.66
N ASN A 126 37.25 11.66 7.60
CA ASN A 126 36.08 12.24 6.94
C ASN A 126 35.15 12.95 7.93
N PHE A 127 35.54 13.07 9.21
CA PHE A 127 34.65 13.50 10.29
C PHE A 127 33.93 14.82 10.00
N ALA A 128 34.66 15.85 9.55
CA ALA A 128 34.06 17.14 9.22
C ALA A 128 33.01 17.05 8.10
N MET A 129 33.22 16.17 7.12
CA MET A 129 32.24 15.94 6.04
C MET A 129 31.02 15.16 6.55
N ILE A 130 31.22 14.24 7.50
CA ILE A 130 30.12 13.53 8.16
C ILE A 130 29.29 14.51 8.99
N GLU A 131 29.92 15.46 9.68
CA GLU A 131 29.19 16.51 10.42
C GLU A 131 28.40 17.43 9.50
N LEU A 132 28.97 17.83 8.37
CA LEU A 132 28.25 18.61 7.36
C LEU A 132 27.05 17.82 6.79
N TYR A 133 27.25 16.53 6.50
CA TYR A 133 26.16 15.67 6.07
C TYR A 133 25.04 15.62 7.12
N PHE A 134 25.37 15.45 8.41
CA PHE A 134 24.35 15.49 9.46
C PHE A 134 23.67 16.84 9.54
N TYR A 135 24.39 17.96 9.47
CA TYR A 135 23.80 19.29 9.47
C TYR A 135 22.71 19.42 8.39
N ASP A 136 23.05 19.09 7.13
CA ASP A 136 22.13 19.17 5.99
C ASP A 136 20.94 18.20 6.14
N GLU A 137 21.19 16.98 6.64
CA GLU A 137 20.15 15.97 6.78
C GLU A 137 19.17 16.28 7.91
N PHE A 138 19.63 16.79 9.05
CA PHE A 138 18.76 17.17 10.16
C PHE A 138 17.88 18.38 9.79
N GLU A 139 18.44 19.35 9.05
CA GLU A 139 17.71 20.53 8.57
C GLU A 139 16.49 20.16 7.69
N LYS A 140 16.64 19.15 6.81
CA LYS A 140 15.55 18.65 5.94
C LYS A 140 14.30 18.20 6.71
N TYR A 141 14.47 17.82 7.98
CA TYR A 141 13.39 17.35 8.84
C TYR A 141 13.06 18.34 9.97
N ASN A 142 13.41 19.63 9.78
CA ASN A 142 13.18 20.73 10.72
C ASN A 142 13.76 20.45 12.12
N SER A 143 14.93 19.82 12.18
CA SER A 143 15.64 19.54 13.42
C SER A 143 17.02 20.18 13.40
N GLU A 144 17.46 20.73 14.53
CA GLU A 144 18.77 21.33 14.65
C GLU A 144 19.84 20.26 14.94
N TYR A 145 20.95 20.33 14.21
CA TYR A 145 22.14 19.53 14.49
C TYR A 145 23.13 20.36 15.32
N VAL A 146 23.62 19.77 16.41
CA VAL A 146 24.66 20.35 17.28
C VAL A 146 25.96 19.65 16.91
N THR A 147 27.02 20.41 16.64
CA THR A 147 28.30 19.84 16.21
C THR A 147 29.05 19.16 17.36
N TYR A 148 29.95 18.24 17.03
CA TYR A 148 30.79 17.56 18.00
C TYR A 148 31.64 18.54 18.82
N GLU A 149 32.19 19.57 18.18
CA GLU A 149 33.06 20.56 18.83
C GLU A 149 32.29 21.38 19.88
N GLU A 150 31.00 21.64 19.65
CA GLU A 150 30.14 22.33 20.62
C GLU A 150 29.87 21.49 21.86
N VAL A 151 29.71 20.17 21.71
CA VAL A 151 29.41 19.26 22.83
C VAL A 151 30.68 18.78 23.55
N TYR A 152 31.75 18.53 22.80
CA TYR A 152 32.99 17.95 23.27
C TYR A 152 34.22 18.76 22.80
N PRO A 153 34.37 20.02 23.25
CA PRO A 153 35.41 20.94 22.78
C PRO A 153 36.85 20.47 23.07
N ASN A 154 37.03 19.60 24.06
CA ASN A 154 38.35 19.04 24.37
C ASN A 154 38.70 17.82 23.50
N GLY A 155 37.75 17.28 22.73
CA GLY A 155 37.96 16.12 21.88
C GLY A 155 37.94 14.77 22.61
N ASP A 156 37.46 14.73 23.86
CA ASP A 156 37.55 13.56 24.74
C ASP A 156 36.59 12.42 24.36
N TYR A 157 35.61 12.68 23.50
CA TYR A 157 34.58 11.72 23.12
C TYR A 157 34.95 10.95 21.84
N ASN A 158 34.47 9.71 21.73
CA ASN A 158 34.81 8.89 20.59
C ASN A 158 33.99 9.31 19.36
N LYS A 159 34.67 9.83 18.33
CA LYS A 159 34.07 10.26 17.07
C LYS A 159 33.23 9.19 16.36
N ARG A 160 33.61 7.90 16.44
CA ARG A 160 32.81 6.80 15.85
C ARG A 160 31.51 6.59 16.64
N THR A 161 31.58 6.65 17.96
CA THR A 161 30.38 6.59 18.81
C THR A 161 29.45 7.76 18.50
N TRP A 162 29.98 8.98 18.44
CA TRP A 162 29.22 10.18 18.07
C TRP A 162 28.48 10.04 16.73
N VAL A 163 29.18 9.55 15.70
CA VAL A 163 28.57 9.33 14.38
C VAL A 163 27.47 8.27 14.44
N THR A 164 27.68 7.20 15.19
CA THR A 164 26.69 6.11 15.33
C THR A 164 25.42 6.60 16.04
N GLU A 165 25.58 7.42 17.07
CA GLU A 165 24.46 8.00 17.82
C GLU A 165 23.66 8.99 16.96
N ASN A 166 24.34 9.85 16.21
CA ASN A 166 23.68 10.80 15.32
C ASN A 166 23.04 10.11 14.11
N ASP A 167 23.63 9.03 13.58
CA ASP A 167 23.01 8.19 12.56
C ASP A 167 21.68 7.60 13.04
N LYS A 168 21.69 7.03 14.25
CA LYS A 168 20.48 6.51 14.90
C LYS A 168 19.43 7.62 15.09
N ARG A 169 19.85 8.78 15.61
CA ARG A 169 18.97 9.93 15.83
C ARG A 169 18.36 10.43 14.53
N LEU A 170 19.14 10.47 13.44
CA LEU A 170 18.66 10.85 12.12
C LEU A 170 17.64 9.84 11.58
N LYS A 171 17.88 8.53 11.76
CA LYS A 171 16.93 7.48 11.38
C LYS A 171 15.60 7.60 12.15
N GLU A 172 15.65 7.88 13.44
CA GLU A 172 14.47 8.13 14.28
C GLU A 172 13.70 9.38 13.83
N LEU A 173 14.43 10.46 13.51
CA LEU A 173 13.84 11.69 12.98
C LEU A 173 13.13 11.46 11.64
N LYS A 174 13.78 10.75 10.71
CA LYS A 174 13.19 10.32 9.42
C LYS A 174 11.90 9.55 9.64
N MET A 175 11.90 8.57 10.57
CA MET A 175 10.70 7.79 10.91
C MET A 175 9.56 8.68 11.39
N SER A 176 9.83 9.59 12.34
CA SER A 176 8.81 10.48 12.88
C SER A 176 8.22 11.41 11.82
N TYR A 177 9.07 12.01 10.98
CA TYR A 177 8.64 12.96 9.95
C TYR A 177 7.68 12.33 8.95
N TYR A 178 8.01 11.15 8.41
CA TYR A 178 7.16 10.49 7.42
C TYR A 178 5.86 9.96 8.01
N SER A 179 5.84 9.52 9.28
CA SER A 179 4.58 9.13 9.93
C SER A 179 3.59 10.28 9.98
N GLN A 180 4.03 11.49 10.34
CA GLN A 180 3.16 12.67 10.46
C GLN A 180 2.64 13.17 9.11
N HIS A 181 3.48 13.22 8.07
CA HIS A 181 3.11 13.81 6.77
C HIS A 181 2.32 12.87 5.86
N THR A 182 2.23 11.58 6.21
CA THR A 182 1.39 10.62 5.49
C THR A 182 -0.02 10.52 6.07
N GLU A 183 -0.30 11.13 7.22
CA GLU A 183 -1.66 11.24 7.80
C GLU A 183 -2.43 12.48 7.30
N THR A 184 -1.72 13.52 6.85
CA THR A 184 -2.30 14.81 6.46
C THR A 184 -2.69 14.91 4.97
N SER A 185 -2.40 13.91 4.15
CA SER A 185 -2.64 13.90 2.70
C SER A 185 -3.99 13.26 2.31
N GLU A 186 -4.79 12.79 3.26
CA GLU A 186 -6.02 12.02 3.01
C GLU A 186 -7.31 12.75 3.44
N TYR A 187 -7.28 14.09 3.55
CA TYR A 187 -8.48 14.92 3.73
C TYR A 187 -8.62 15.98 2.64
#